data_AF-A0A8D8RSI3-F1
#
_entry.id   AF-A0A8D8RSI3-F1
#
_cell.length_a   1.000
_cell.length_b   1.000
_cell.length_c   1.000
_cell.angle_alpha   90.00
_cell.angle_beta   90.00
_cell.angle_gamma   90.00
#
_symmetry.space_group_name_H-M   'P 1'
#
loop_
_entity.id
_entity.type
_entity.pdbx_description
1 polymer ?
#
loop_
_entity_poly.entity_id
_entity_poly.type
_entity_poly.pdbx_seq_one_letter_code
_entity_poly.pdbx_strand_id
1 'polypeptide(L)'
;MKGNKICCQVDWDTNEKYLEAWAHGKTGYPFIDAIMRQLRQEGWIHHLARHAVACFLTRGDLYLSWEDGQGVFEELLLDADWAMNAGNWMWLSASAFFHQFFRVYSPVAFGKKTDKFGTYIKKYVPELAKYPVEYIYSPWEAPLSVQKTAGCVVGLNYPRRIVNHEEIHKKNIARLSAAYKRNKANNAASTSSSPAKKSPKSSPAESKAKRKSTTQTTLSFSKKKKE
;
A
#
# COMPACT_ATOMS: atom_id res chain seq x y z
N MET A 1 6.66 10.50 -6.17
CA MET A 1 7.01 11.85 -5.69
C MET A 1 8.39 12.29 -6.18
N LYS A 2 8.40 13.26 -7.10
CA LYS A 2 9.64 13.89 -7.59
C LYS A 2 10.36 14.59 -6.44
N GLY A 3 11.70 14.54 -6.42
CA GLY A 3 12.52 15.22 -5.41
C GLY A 3 12.67 14.50 -4.07
N ASN A 4 11.89 13.45 -3.78
CA ASN A 4 12.08 12.66 -2.57
C ASN A 4 13.20 11.62 -2.73
N LYS A 5 14.31 11.83 -2.01
CA LYS A 5 15.53 10.99 -2.07
C LYS A 5 15.33 9.54 -1.62
N ILE A 6 14.33 9.27 -0.76
CA ILE A 6 14.05 7.90 -0.27
C ILE A 6 13.00 7.17 -1.12
N CYS A 7 12.29 7.88 -2.00
CA CYS A 7 11.21 7.33 -2.81
C CYS A 7 11.75 6.80 -4.14
N CYS A 8 11.51 5.52 -4.40
CA CYS A 8 11.66 4.91 -5.72
C CYS A 8 10.82 5.68 -6.75
N GLN A 9 11.45 6.06 -7.86
CA GLN A 9 10.78 6.79 -8.94
C GLN A 9 10.08 5.80 -9.87
N VAL A 10 8.76 5.78 -9.76
CA VAL A 10 7.86 4.94 -10.55
C VAL A 10 7.07 5.83 -11.50
N ASP A 11 6.95 5.39 -12.75
CA ASP A 11 6.13 6.07 -13.75
C ASP A 11 4.68 5.59 -13.58
N TRP A 12 4.02 6.13 -12.56
CA TRP A 12 2.60 5.87 -12.29
C TRP A 12 1.71 6.38 -13.43
N ASP A 13 0.60 5.69 -13.67
CA ASP A 13 -0.38 6.11 -14.66
C ASP A 13 -1.22 7.27 -14.13
N THR A 14 -1.78 8.05 -15.05
CA THR A 14 -2.84 9.02 -14.74
C THR A 14 -4.14 8.51 -15.35
N ASN A 15 -5.14 8.25 -14.50
CA ASN A 15 -6.45 7.83 -14.93
C ASN A 15 -7.51 8.27 -13.91
N GLU A 16 -8.08 9.45 -14.14
CA GLU A 16 -9.06 10.07 -13.25
C GLU A 16 -10.29 9.19 -13.03
N LYS A 17 -10.76 8.48 -14.07
CA LYS A 17 -11.90 7.58 -13.96
C LYS A 17 -11.64 6.42 -13.00
N TYR A 18 -10.43 5.88 -13.01
CA TYR A 18 -10.05 4.79 -12.10
C TYR A 18 -9.87 5.29 -10.68
N LEU A 19 -9.27 6.47 -10.51
CA LEU A 19 -9.14 7.12 -9.22
C LEU A 19 -10.51 7.41 -8.60
N GLU A 20 -11.43 7.99 -9.37
CA GLU A 20 -12.80 8.28 -8.94
C GLU A 20 -13.56 7.00 -8.56
N ALA A 21 -13.47 5.97 -9.41
CA ALA A 21 -14.10 4.68 -9.13
C ALA A 21 -13.57 4.05 -7.83
N TRP A 22 -12.26 4.13 -7.57
CA TRP A 22 -11.65 3.67 -6.32
C TRP A 22 -12.07 4.52 -5.13
N ALA A 23 -11.96 5.84 -5.22
CA ALA A 23 -12.28 6.78 -4.13
C ALA A 23 -13.74 6.69 -3.68
N HIS A 24 -14.67 6.36 -4.59
CA HIS A 24 -16.10 6.22 -4.30
C HIS A 24 -16.58 4.78 -4.09
N GLY A 25 -15.69 3.78 -4.10
CA GLY A 25 -16.07 2.38 -3.92
C GLY A 25 -17.03 1.88 -5.01
N LYS A 26 -16.62 2.10 -6.27
CA LYS A 26 -17.31 1.68 -7.51
C LYS A 26 -16.36 0.92 -8.44
N THR A 27 -15.37 0.21 -7.89
CA THR A 27 -14.38 -0.56 -8.65
C THR A 27 -14.97 -1.84 -9.25
N GLY A 28 -16.13 -2.28 -8.75
CA GLY A 28 -16.71 -3.56 -9.11
C GLY A 28 -16.12 -4.73 -8.32
N TYR A 29 -15.19 -4.48 -7.39
CA TYR A 29 -14.67 -5.47 -6.44
C TYR A 29 -15.29 -5.25 -5.06
N PRO A 30 -16.27 -6.08 -4.62
CA PRO A 30 -17.09 -5.78 -3.45
C PRO A 30 -16.32 -5.55 -2.16
N PHE A 31 -15.21 -6.27 -1.96
CA PHE A 31 -14.38 -6.08 -0.77
C PHE A 31 -13.67 -4.72 -0.76
N ILE A 32 -13.12 -4.29 -1.90
CA ILE A 32 -12.49 -2.97 -2.06
C ILE A 32 -13.55 -1.87 -1.92
N ASP A 33 -14.69 -2.05 -2.58
CA ASP A 33 -15.80 -1.09 -2.57
C ASP A 33 -16.38 -0.94 -1.16
N ALA A 34 -16.55 -2.03 -0.42
CA ALA A 34 -17.00 -2.00 0.98
C ALA A 34 -16.01 -1.27 1.89
N ILE A 35 -14.69 -1.43 1.70
CA ILE A 35 -13.67 -0.69 2.48
C ILE A 35 -13.74 0.80 2.18
N MET A 36 -13.78 1.19 0.90
CA MET A 36 -13.80 2.61 0.52
C MET A 36 -15.11 3.29 0.93
N ARG A 37 -16.23 2.56 0.91
CA ARG A 37 -17.51 3.04 1.43
C ARG A 37 -17.53 3.15 2.95
N GLN A 38 -16.95 2.20 3.69
CA GLN A 38 -16.75 2.34 5.14
C GLN A 38 -15.93 3.59 5.45
N LEU A 39 -14.78 3.75 4.78
CA LEU A 39 -13.91 4.92 4.98
C LEU A 39 -14.67 6.23 4.79
N ARG A 40 -15.48 6.33 3.74
CA ARG A 40 -16.27 7.54 3.47
C ARG A 40 -17.39 7.78 4.48
N GLN A 41 -18.02 6.73 5.00
CA GLN A 41 -19.15 6.84 5.92
C GLN A 41 -18.71 7.07 7.37
N GLU A 42 -17.63 6.43 7.79
CA GLU A 42 -17.22 6.33 9.20
C GLU A 42 -15.88 7.01 9.48
N GLY A 43 -15.13 7.38 8.44
CA GLY A 43 -13.85 8.06 8.56
C GLY A 43 -12.71 7.21 9.14
N TRP A 44 -12.93 5.91 9.30
CA TRP A 44 -11.93 4.96 9.79
C TRP A 44 -12.09 3.59 9.14
N ILE A 45 -10.97 2.95 8.82
CA ILE A 45 -10.90 1.57 8.35
C ILE A 45 -9.71 0.86 8.98
N HIS A 46 -9.88 -0.43 9.26
CA HIS A 46 -8.84 -1.26 9.87
C HIS A 46 -7.55 -1.23 9.05
N HIS A 47 -6.39 -1.34 9.72
CA HIS A 47 -5.08 -1.26 9.08
C HIS A 47 -4.90 -2.23 7.88
N LEU A 48 -5.38 -3.48 8.01
CA LEU A 48 -5.33 -4.44 6.90
C LEU A 48 -6.29 -4.10 5.75
N ALA A 49 -7.36 -3.35 6.00
CA ALA A 49 -8.22 -2.81 4.96
C ALA A 49 -7.51 -1.68 4.20
N ARG A 50 -6.77 -0.80 4.91
CA ARG A 50 -5.88 0.21 4.30
C ARG A 50 -4.86 -0.46 3.37
N HIS A 51 -4.24 -1.55 3.80
CA HIS A 51 -3.32 -2.34 2.96
C HIS A 51 -3.98 -2.83 1.66
N ALA A 52 -5.19 -3.38 1.75
CA ALA A 52 -5.90 -3.92 0.59
C ALA A 52 -6.19 -2.83 -0.44
N VAL A 53 -6.77 -1.70 -0.02
CA VAL A 53 -7.16 -0.62 -0.95
C VAL A 53 -5.96 0.16 -1.48
N ALA A 54 -4.90 0.35 -0.68
CA ALA A 54 -3.67 0.98 -1.15
C ALA A 54 -2.92 0.10 -2.14
N CYS A 55 -2.87 -1.22 -1.91
CA CYS A 55 -2.31 -2.17 -2.86
C CYS A 55 -3.10 -2.16 -4.17
N PHE A 56 -4.44 -2.20 -4.10
CA PHE A 56 -5.30 -2.16 -5.28
C PHE A 56 -5.08 -0.89 -6.11
N LEU A 57 -5.07 0.29 -5.48
CA LEU A 57 -4.85 1.57 -6.18
C LEU A 57 -3.48 1.64 -6.87
N THR A 58 -2.44 1.16 -6.20
CA THR A 58 -1.05 1.39 -6.63
C THR A 58 -0.50 0.16 -7.36
N ARG A 59 0.47 -0.54 -6.77
CA ARG A 59 1.24 -1.62 -7.39
C ARG A 59 0.45 -2.89 -7.71
N GLY A 60 -0.73 -3.06 -7.14
CA GLY A 60 -1.58 -4.23 -7.33
C GLY A 60 -2.32 -4.15 -8.65
N ASP A 61 -3.24 -3.19 -8.79
CA ASP A 61 -4.27 -3.27 -9.82
C ASP A 61 -4.29 -2.04 -10.73
N LEU A 62 -4.50 -0.84 -10.19
CA LEU A 62 -4.75 0.36 -11.01
C LEU A 62 -3.48 1.08 -11.46
N TYR A 63 -2.34 0.82 -10.81
CA TYR A 63 -1.04 1.44 -11.11
C TYR A 63 -1.04 2.97 -11.08
N LEU A 64 -1.87 3.55 -10.19
CA LEU A 64 -1.94 4.98 -9.94
C LEU A 64 -0.95 5.40 -8.85
N SER A 65 -0.71 6.71 -8.75
CA SER A 65 0.23 7.25 -7.77
C SER A 65 -0.29 7.04 -6.36
N TRP A 66 0.62 6.71 -5.45
CA TRP A 66 0.32 6.70 -4.02
C TRP A 66 0.03 8.10 -3.48
N GLU A 67 0.47 9.16 -4.19
CA GLU A 67 0.16 10.56 -3.86
C GLU A 67 -1.36 10.83 -4.02
N ASP A 68 -2.00 10.25 -5.04
CA ASP A 68 -3.44 10.37 -5.24
C ASP A 68 -4.22 9.66 -4.12
N GLY A 69 -3.75 8.46 -3.73
CA GLY A 69 -4.31 7.71 -2.61
C GLY A 69 -4.14 8.43 -1.27
N GLN A 70 -2.97 9.05 -1.06
CA GLN A 70 -2.69 9.88 0.10
C GLN A 70 -3.69 11.03 0.21
N GLY A 71 -3.95 11.75 -0.89
CA GLY A 71 -4.91 12.86 -0.91
C GLY A 71 -6.33 12.42 -0.51
N VAL A 72 -6.80 11.29 -1.03
CA VAL A 72 -8.11 10.73 -0.65
C VAL A 72 -8.15 10.32 0.83
N PHE A 73 -7.06 9.74 1.35
CA PHE A 73 -6.98 9.35 2.76
C PHE A 73 -6.86 10.57 3.68
N GLU A 74 -6.22 11.64 3.24
CA GLU A 74 -6.14 12.91 3.98
C GLU A 74 -7.50 13.59 4.07
N GLU A 75 -8.35 13.48 3.04
CA GLU A 75 -9.73 13.98 3.07
C GLU A 75 -10.63 13.16 4.01
N LEU A 76 -10.50 11.83 4.01
CA LEU A 76 -11.49 10.94 4.62
C LEU A 76 -11.11 10.36 5.98
N LEU A 77 -9.83 10.15 6.28
CA LEU A 77 -9.43 9.52 7.55
C LEU A 77 -9.49 10.53 8.70
N LEU A 78 -10.24 10.17 9.74
CA LEU A 78 -10.28 10.91 11.01
C LEU A 78 -8.94 10.85 11.76
N ASP A 79 -8.16 9.80 11.52
CA ASP A 79 -6.81 9.63 12.08
C ASP A 79 -5.71 9.97 11.07
N ALA A 80 -6.01 10.80 10.06
CA ALA A 80 -5.01 11.31 9.14
C ALA A 80 -3.98 12.17 9.88
N ASP A 81 -2.75 11.68 9.93
CA ASP A 81 -1.55 12.46 10.25
C ASP A 81 -0.68 12.53 9.00
N TRP A 82 -0.16 13.71 8.67
CA TRP A 82 0.59 13.94 7.44
C TRP A 82 1.78 12.98 7.27
N ALA A 83 2.58 12.79 8.33
CA ALA A 83 3.76 11.95 8.29
C ALA A 83 3.39 10.47 8.20
N MET A 84 2.43 10.04 9.01
CA MET A 84 1.96 8.65 9.01
C MET A 84 1.27 8.28 7.70
N ASN A 85 0.46 9.18 7.13
CA ASN A 85 -0.23 8.95 5.86
C ASN A 85 0.79 8.80 4.72
N ALA A 86 1.70 9.78 4.55
CA ALA A 86 2.73 9.72 3.52
C ALA A 86 3.65 8.50 3.68
N GLY A 87 4.08 8.20 4.91
CA GLY A 87 4.91 7.04 5.22
C GLY A 87 4.26 5.71 4.85
N ASN A 88 3.00 5.51 5.23
CA ASN A 88 2.26 4.29 4.91
C ASN A 88 1.95 4.16 3.42
N TRP A 89 1.62 5.26 2.72
CA TRP A 89 1.40 5.21 1.27
C TRP A 89 2.68 4.87 0.49
N MET A 90 3.82 5.43 0.89
CA MET A 90 5.11 5.04 0.31
C MET A 90 5.45 3.57 0.61
N TRP A 91 5.15 3.08 1.81
CA TRP A 91 5.31 1.66 2.18
C TRP A 91 4.45 0.75 1.31
N LEU A 92 3.14 0.98 1.27
CA LEU A 92 2.17 0.05 0.66
C LEU A 92 2.26 0.02 -0.86
N SER A 93 2.65 1.14 -1.48
CA SER A 93 2.98 1.22 -2.91
C SER A 93 4.34 0.62 -3.26
N ALA A 94 5.11 0.18 -2.27
CA ALA A 94 6.51 -0.24 -2.41
C ALA A 94 7.38 0.85 -3.07
N SER A 95 7.10 2.11 -2.76
CA SER A 95 7.92 3.25 -3.17
C SER A 95 9.07 3.49 -2.19
N ALA A 96 8.90 3.17 -0.91
CA ALA A 96 9.95 3.18 0.11
C ALA A 96 9.64 2.14 1.20
N PHE A 97 10.63 1.80 2.04
CA PHE A 97 10.54 0.94 3.23
C PHE A 97 10.21 -0.55 2.98
N PHE A 98 9.30 -0.86 2.06
CA PHE A 98 8.92 -2.21 1.67
C PHE A 98 9.28 -2.51 0.22
N HIS A 99 10.03 -3.60 0.04
CA HIS A 99 10.64 -3.95 -1.25
C HIS A 99 10.10 -5.26 -1.82
N GLN A 100 9.24 -5.99 -1.10
CA GLN A 100 8.63 -7.24 -1.59
C GLN A 100 7.38 -6.94 -2.44
N PHE A 101 7.55 -6.12 -3.48
CA PHE A 101 6.45 -5.62 -4.31
C PHE A 101 5.64 -6.72 -5.04
N PHE A 102 6.21 -7.91 -5.17
CA PHE A 102 5.55 -9.10 -5.72
C PHE A 102 4.46 -9.69 -4.81
N ARG A 103 4.39 -9.31 -3.52
CA ARG A 103 3.33 -9.72 -2.60
C ARG A 103 2.10 -8.84 -2.77
N VAL A 104 1.27 -9.13 -3.77
CA VAL A 104 0.03 -8.37 -4.07
C VAL A 104 -1.15 -8.93 -3.28
N TYR A 105 -1.99 -8.05 -2.73
CA TYR A 105 -3.25 -8.44 -2.09
C TYR A 105 -4.28 -8.78 -3.16
N SER A 106 -4.91 -9.96 -3.08
CA SER A 106 -6.05 -10.27 -3.94
C SER A 106 -7.30 -9.54 -3.45
N PRO A 107 -7.98 -8.75 -4.30
CA PRO A 107 -9.21 -8.05 -3.93
C PRO A 107 -10.40 -9.00 -3.69
N VAL A 108 -10.25 -10.30 -3.99
CA VAL A 108 -11.25 -11.34 -3.78
C VAL A 108 -10.85 -12.27 -2.62
N ALA A 109 -9.69 -12.93 -2.74
CA ALA A 109 -9.30 -14.00 -1.83
C ALA A 109 -8.99 -13.48 -0.41
N PHE A 110 -8.47 -12.26 -0.29
CA PHE A 110 -8.14 -11.69 1.01
C PHE A 110 -9.40 -11.42 1.85
N GLY A 111 -10.43 -10.83 1.25
CA GLY A 111 -11.72 -10.63 1.88
C GLY A 111 -12.37 -11.95 2.26
N LYS A 112 -12.45 -12.91 1.31
CA LYS A 112 -13.04 -14.24 1.54
C LYS A 112 -12.37 -15.03 2.67
N LYS A 113 -11.05 -14.87 2.85
CA LYS A 113 -10.31 -15.47 3.97
C LYS A 113 -10.64 -14.81 5.31
N THR A 114 -10.94 -13.51 5.30
CA THR A 114 -11.18 -12.70 6.51
C THR A 114 -12.62 -12.82 7.00
N ASP A 115 -13.60 -12.75 6.09
CA ASP A 115 -15.02 -12.90 6.37
C ASP A 115 -15.64 -13.88 5.36
N LYS A 116 -15.85 -15.12 5.79
CA LYS A 116 -16.35 -16.19 4.89
C LYS A 116 -17.77 -15.94 4.39
N PHE A 117 -18.58 -15.17 5.11
CA PHE A 117 -19.99 -14.95 4.78
C PHE A 117 -20.23 -13.64 4.02
N GLY A 118 -19.22 -12.78 3.95
CA GLY A 118 -19.30 -11.47 3.30
C GLY A 118 -20.25 -10.51 4.02
N THR A 119 -20.49 -10.72 5.32
CA THR A 119 -21.30 -9.84 6.18
C THR A 119 -20.81 -8.39 6.09
N TYR A 120 -19.50 -8.18 6.05
CA TYR A 120 -18.89 -6.86 5.89
C TYR A 120 -19.29 -6.21 4.56
N ILE A 121 -19.22 -6.96 3.45
CA ILE A 121 -19.65 -6.48 2.13
C ILE A 121 -21.14 -6.14 2.14
N LYS A 122 -21.98 -7.02 2.69
CA LYS A 122 -23.43 -6.81 2.74
C LYS A 122 -23.83 -5.58 3.53
N LYS A 123 -23.04 -5.19 4.55
CA LYS A 123 -23.24 -3.96 5.31
C LYS A 123 -22.94 -2.71 4.49
N TYR A 124 -21.77 -2.63 3.84
CA TYR A 124 -21.31 -1.40 3.18
C TYR A 124 -21.65 -1.32 1.68
N VAL A 125 -22.06 -2.43 1.07
CA VAL A 125 -22.53 -2.55 -0.32
C VAL A 125 -23.94 -3.16 -0.30
N PRO A 126 -24.95 -2.42 0.18
CA PRO A 126 -26.29 -2.95 0.44
C PRO A 126 -26.99 -3.50 -0.80
N GLU A 127 -26.64 -3.02 -2.00
CA GLU A 127 -27.14 -3.58 -3.26
C GLU A 127 -26.75 -5.06 -3.45
N LEU A 128 -25.67 -5.52 -2.80
CA LEU A 128 -25.25 -6.93 -2.81
C LEU A 128 -25.72 -7.72 -1.57
N ALA A 129 -26.55 -7.14 -0.69
CA ALA A 129 -26.95 -7.79 0.58
C ALA A 129 -27.58 -9.18 0.39
N LYS A 130 -28.34 -9.36 -0.69
CA LYS A 130 -29.05 -10.61 -1.03
C LYS A 130 -28.23 -11.60 -1.86
N TYR A 131 -26.99 -11.28 -2.22
CA TYR A 131 -26.14 -12.21 -2.96
C TYR A 131 -25.83 -13.45 -2.10
N PRO A 132 -25.82 -14.66 -2.73
CA PRO A 132 -25.31 -15.86 -2.08
C PRO A 132 -23.84 -15.69 -1.69
N VAL A 133 -23.44 -16.34 -0.60
CA VAL A 133 -22.08 -16.29 -0.05
C VAL A 133 -21.03 -16.73 -1.08
N GLU A 134 -21.38 -17.66 -1.97
CA GLU A 134 -20.51 -18.13 -3.05
C GLU A 134 -20.03 -17.00 -3.97
N TYR A 135 -20.91 -16.04 -4.27
CA TYR A 135 -20.67 -14.98 -5.25
C TYR A 135 -20.43 -13.60 -4.63
N ILE A 136 -20.54 -13.45 -3.30
CA ILE A 136 -20.49 -12.12 -2.65
C ILE A 136 -19.15 -11.38 -2.89
N TYR A 137 -18.06 -12.13 -3.09
CA TYR A 137 -16.74 -11.57 -3.41
C TYR A 137 -16.46 -11.47 -4.92
N SER A 138 -17.25 -12.14 -5.75
CA SER A 138 -17.13 -12.17 -7.21
C SER A 138 -18.49 -12.18 -7.91
N PRO A 139 -19.32 -11.14 -7.74
CA PRO A 139 -20.70 -11.14 -8.23
C PRO A 139 -20.81 -11.22 -9.76
N TRP A 140 -19.73 -10.89 -10.48
CA TRP A 140 -19.63 -11.04 -11.94
C TRP A 140 -19.59 -12.50 -12.41
N GLU A 141 -19.24 -13.45 -11.53
CA GLU A 141 -19.29 -14.90 -11.82
C GLU A 141 -20.68 -15.50 -11.61
N ALA A 142 -21.58 -14.78 -10.93
CA ALA A 142 -22.93 -15.26 -10.68
C ALA A 142 -23.72 -15.39 -11.99
N PRO A 143 -24.41 -16.52 -12.25
CA PRO A 143 -25.33 -16.64 -13.37
C PRO A 143 -26.40 -15.55 -13.34
N LEU A 144 -26.86 -15.09 -14.51
CA LEU A 144 -27.85 -14.00 -14.60
C LEU A 144 -29.14 -14.31 -13.80
N SER A 145 -29.54 -15.57 -13.71
CA SER A 145 -30.68 -16.00 -12.88
C SER A 145 -30.44 -15.69 -11.39
N VAL A 146 -29.25 -15.96 -10.86
CA VAL A 146 -28.86 -15.64 -9.49
C VAL A 146 -28.84 -14.13 -9.26
N GLN A 147 -28.30 -13.36 -10.19
CA GLN A 147 -28.27 -11.89 -10.11
C GLN A 147 -29.69 -11.30 -10.05
N LYS A 148 -30.60 -11.80 -10.91
CA LYS A 148 -32.01 -11.39 -10.91
C LYS A 148 -32.71 -11.75 -9.60
N THR A 149 -32.51 -12.96 -9.08
CA THR A 149 -33.07 -13.40 -7.79
C THR A 149 -32.55 -12.57 -6.62
N ALA A 150 -31.27 -12.18 -6.65
CA ALA A 150 -30.69 -11.27 -5.65
C ALA A 150 -31.19 -9.81 -5.79
N GLY A 151 -31.86 -9.47 -6.90
CA GLY A 151 -32.36 -8.12 -7.17
C GLY A 151 -31.26 -7.11 -7.54
N CYS A 152 -30.07 -7.59 -7.93
CA CYS A 152 -28.96 -6.73 -8.34
C CYS A 152 -28.24 -7.38 -9.52
N VAL A 153 -28.33 -6.73 -10.68
CA VAL A 153 -27.65 -7.14 -11.92
C VAL A 153 -26.33 -6.37 -12.07
N VAL A 154 -25.23 -7.10 -12.24
CA VAL A 154 -23.89 -6.52 -12.44
C VAL A 154 -23.84 -5.78 -13.78
N GLY A 155 -23.35 -4.54 -13.74
CA GLY A 155 -23.36 -3.57 -14.83
C GLY A 155 -24.61 -2.70 -14.90
N LEU A 156 -25.64 -2.98 -14.09
CA LEU A 156 -26.83 -2.14 -13.97
C LEU A 156 -26.95 -1.54 -12.56
N ASN A 157 -27.01 -2.40 -11.54
CA ASN A 157 -27.21 -2.00 -10.15
C ASN A 157 -25.89 -1.88 -9.38
N TYR A 158 -24.91 -2.73 -9.72
CA TYR A 158 -23.56 -2.73 -9.18
C TYR A 158 -22.55 -2.71 -10.33
N PRO A 159 -21.47 -1.92 -10.30
CA PRO A 159 -20.57 -1.76 -11.44
C PRO A 159 -19.88 -3.07 -11.85
N ARG A 160 -19.54 -3.17 -13.15
CA ARG A 160 -18.60 -4.19 -13.62
C ARG A 160 -17.21 -3.89 -13.06
N ARG A 161 -16.38 -4.92 -12.92
CA ARG A 161 -14.97 -4.76 -12.55
C ARG A 161 -14.29 -3.80 -13.52
N ILE A 162 -13.62 -2.78 -12.99
CA ILE A 162 -12.88 -1.78 -13.79
C ILE A 162 -11.57 -2.34 -14.37
N VAL A 163 -11.07 -3.45 -13.81
CA VAL A 163 -9.88 -4.17 -14.30
C VAL A 163 -10.04 -5.67 -14.08
N ASN A 164 -9.25 -6.48 -14.79
CA ASN A 164 -9.08 -7.90 -14.53
C ASN A 164 -7.84 -8.12 -13.65
N HIS A 165 -8.05 -8.37 -12.36
CA HIS A 165 -6.99 -8.59 -11.37
C HIS A 165 -5.98 -9.64 -11.85
N GLU A 166 -6.46 -10.79 -12.33
CA GLU A 166 -5.64 -11.96 -12.69
C GLU A 166 -4.59 -11.65 -13.78
N GLU A 167 -4.89 -10.66 -14.62
CA GLU A 167 -4.04 -10.17 -15.70
C GLU A 167 -3.18 -8.98 -15.25
N ILE A 168 -3.81 -7.97 -14.64
CA ILE A 168 -3.18 -6.66 -14.43
C ILE A 168 -2.08 -6.71 -13.35
N HIS A 169 -2.24 -7.52 -12.30
CA HIS A 169 -1.23 -7.59 -11.24
C HIS A 169 0.11 -8.12 -11.74
N LYS A 170 0.10 -9.06 -12.69
CA LYS A 170 1.33 -9.60 -13.31
C LYS A 170 2.04 -8.53 -14.12
N LYS A 171 1.28 -7.76 -14.91
CA LYS A 171 1.79 -6.61 -15.67
C LYS A 171 2.40 -5.57 -14.72
N ASN A 172 1.70 -5.23 -13.64
CA ASN A 172 2.14 -4.22 -12.68
C ASN A 172 3.39 -4.65 -11.91
N ILE A 173 3.50 -5.93 -11.52
CA ILE A 173 4.74 -6.48 -10.92
C ILE A 173 5.93 -6.33 -11.89
N ALA A 174 5.73 -6.62 -13.18
CA ALA A 174 6.79 -6.46 -14.18
C ALA A 174 7.20 -5.00 -14.36
N ARG A 175 6.23 -4.08 -14.42
CA ARG A 175 6.48 -2.62 -14.51
C ARG A 175 7.25 -2.11 -13.29
N LEU A 176 6.86 -2.52 -12.09
CA LEU A 176 7.52 -2.10 -10.86
C LEU A 176 8.93 -2.69 -10.74
N SER A 177 9.12 -3.94 -11.17
CA SER A 177 10.45 -4.56 -11.29
C SER A 177 11.37 -3.75 -12.23
N ALA A 178 10.86 -3.30 -13.38
CA ALA A 178 11.61 -2.43 -14.29
C ALA A 178 11.94 -1.06 -13.65
N ALA A 179 10.99 -0.45 -12.94
CA ALA A 179 11.23 0.79 -12.20
C ALA A 179 12.35 0.61 -11.16
N TYR A 180 12.34 -0.47 -10.39
CA TYR A 180 13.39 -0.78 -9.41
C TYR A 180 14.77 -0.93 -10.07
N LYS A 181 14.85 -1.62 -11.21
CA LYS A 181 16.11 -1.75 -11.96
C LYS A 181 16.64 -0.40 -12.43
N ARG A 182 15.77 0.46 -12.98
CA ARG A 182 16.11 1.83 -13.40
C ARG A 182 16.62 2.68 -12.24
N ASN A 183 15.93 2.64 -11.10
CA ASN A 183 16.35 3.39 -9.90
C ASN A 183 17.72 2.93 -9.39
N LYS A 184 17.99 1.62 -9.39
CA LYS A 184 19.31 1.08 -9.02
C LYS A 184 20.41 1.58 -9.96
N ALA A 185 20.16 1.59 -11.28
CA ALA A 185 21.11 2.07 -12.27
C ALA A 185 21.40 3.58 -12.11
N ASN A 186 20.35 4.39 -11.91
CA ASN A 186 20.49 5.84 -11.70
C ASN A 186 21.29 6.16 -10.42
N ASN A 187 21.02 5.41 -9.34
CA ASN A 187 21.77 5.59 -8.09
C ASN A 187 23.24 5.23 -8.26
N ALA A 188 23.56 4.17 -9.01
CA ALA A 188 24.95 3.80 -9.32
C ALA A 188 25.69 4.83 -10.20
N ALA A 189 24.99 5.46 -11.15
CA ALA A 189 25.56 6.53 -11.98
C ALA A 189 25.80 7.83 -11.20
N SER A 190 24.95 8.12 -10.20
CA SER A 190 25.12 9.30 -9.33
C SER A 190 26.33 9.20 -8.39
N THR A 191 26.68 7.99 -7.95
CA THR A 191 27.87 7.74 -7.11
C THR A 191 29.16 7.70 -7.89
N SER A 192 29.15 7.37 -9.19
CA SER A 192 30.35 7.36 -10.04
C SER A 192 30.71 8.73 -10.65
N SER A 193 29.79 9.70 -10.64
CA SER A 193 29.97 11.04 -11.25
C SER A 193 30.36 12.14 -10.25
N SER A 194 30.58 11.82 -8.97
CA SER A 194 31.09 12.79 -7.99
C SER A 194 32.61 12.92 -8.10
N PRO A 195 33.18 14.10 -8.44
CA PRO A 195 34.61 14.28 -8.44
C PRO A 195 35.12 14.20 -6.99
N ALA A 196 36.10 13.33 -6.76
CA ALA A 196 36.78 13.21 -5.49
C ALA A 196 37.36 14.57 -5.09
N LYS A 197 36.69 15.29 -4.17
CA LYS A 197 37.33 16.39 -3.43
C LYS A 197 38.45 15.77 -2.59
N LYS A 198 39.68 15.85 -3.10
CA LYS A 198 40.89 15.58 -2.32
C LYS A 198 40.95 16.58 -1.18
N SER A 199 40.58 16.16 0.02
CA SER A 199 40.92 16.86 1.26
C SER A 199 42.45 16.85 1.40
N PRO A 200 43.12 17.99 1.71
CA PRO A 200 44.55 17.97 2.00
C PRO A 200 44.77 17.20 3.32
N LYS A 201 45.68 16.22 3.31
CA LYS A 201 46.17 15.56 4.52
C LYS A 201 46.92 16.58 5.38
N SER A 202 46.37 16.94 6.53
CA SER A 202 47.12 17.60 7.60
C SER A 202 47.95 16.56 8.35
N SER A 203 49.27 16.76 8.39
CA SER A 203 50.23 15.98 9.18
C SER A 203 49.92 16.07 10.69
N PRO A 204 50.21 15.03 11.50
CA PRO A 204 50.07 15.12 12.94
C PRO A 204 51.34 15.70 13.58
N ALA A 205 51.20 16.83 14.28
CA ALA A 205 52.18 17.31 15.24
C ALA A 205 51.81 16.81 16.65
N GLU A 206 52.82 16.32 17.37
CA GLU A 206 52.76 15.80 18.73
C GLU A 206 52.22 16.83 19.75
N SER A 207 51.47 16.36 20.75
CA SER A 207 51.63 16.88 22.11
C SER A 207 51.32 15.80 23.16
N LYS A 208 52.29 15.63 24.06
CA LYS A 208 52.27 14.73 25.22
C LYS A 208 51.35 15.30 26.30
N ALA A 209 50.51 14.46 26.90
CA ALA A 209 50.03 14.67 28.27
C ALA A 209 49.82 13.32 28.98
N LYS A 210 50.76 13.00 29.88
CA LYS A 210 50.65 11.95 30.90
C LYS A 210 49.52 12.31 31.88
N ARG A 211 48.60 11.39 32.16
CA ARG A 211 47.94 11.32 33.47
C ARG A 211 47.56 9.88 33.83
N LYS A 212 47.70 9.61 35.13
CA LYS A 212 47.90 8.32 35.80
C LYS A 212 46.66 7.41 35.83
N SER A 213 46.96 6.11 35.89
CA SER A 213 46.12 4.97 36.27
C SER A 213 45.40 5.17 37.62
N THR A 214 44.14 4.72 37.73
CA THR A 214 43.59 3.94 38.88
C THR A 214 42.28 3.24 38.47
N THR A 215 42.36 1.91 38.35
CA THR A 215 41.48 0.81 38.82
C THR A 215 39.93 0.82 38.68
N GLN A 216 39.45 -0.22 37.95
CA GLN A 216 38.24 -1.07 38.04
C GLN A 216 36.97 -0.63 38.79
N THR A 217 35.80 -0.91 38.18
CA THR A 217 34.86 -1.96 38.67
C THR A 217 33.74 -2.21 37.64
N THR A 218 33.58 -3.48 37.27
CA THR A 218 32.47 -4.05 36.50
C THR A 218 31.21 -4.17 37.35
N LEU A 219 30.05 -3.79 36.81
CA LEU A 219 28.73 -4.14 37.36
C LEU A 219 27.88 -4.86 36.30
N SER A 220 27.69 -6.15 36.51
CA SER A 220 26.71 -7.01 35.84
C SER A 220 25.36 -6.86 36.54
N PHE A 221 24.29 -6.66 35.78
CA PHE A 221 22.92 -6.66 36.31
C PHE A 221 22.28 -8.03 36.08
N SER A 222 21.95 -8.71 37.19
CA SER A 222 21.18 -9.96 37.23
C SER A 222 19.67 -9.66 37.24
N LYS A 223 18.91 -10.39 36.42
CA LYS A 223 17.44 -10.33 36.33
C LYS A 223 16.81 -11.00 37.56
N LYS A 224 15.95 -10.28 38.29
CA LYS A 224 14.97 -10.88 39.21
C LYS A 224 13.68 -11.23 38.47
N LYS A 225 13.31 -12.52 38.49
CA LYS A 225 11.96 -13.03 38.25
C LYS A 225 11.01 -12.49 39.33
N LYS A 226 9.81 -12.07 38.94
CA LYS A 226 8.66 -11.92 39.83
C LYS A 226 7.66 -13.02 39.49
N GLU A 227 7.19 -13.68 40.54
CA GLU A 227 5.93 -14.44 40.59
C GLU A 227 4.73 -13.50 40.38
#